data_AF-A0A7C2XXW7-F1
#
_entry.id   AF-A0A7C2XXW7-F1
#
_cell.length_a   1.000
_cell.length_b   1.000
_cell.length_c   1.000
_cell.angle_alpha   90.00
_cell.angle_beta   90.00
_cell.angle_gamma   90.00
#
_symmetry.space_group_name_H-M   'P 1'
#
loop_
_entity.id
_entity.type
_entity.pdbx_description
1 polymer ?
#
loop_
_entity_poly.entity_id
_entity_poly.type
_entity_poly.pdbx_seq_one_letter_code
_entity_poly.pdbx_strand_id
1 'polypeptide(L)'
;MVRSLGTAVVTAVLVSAFWIFWHNIRSAPVVTLAGQKELVDPAGAPPVAVAEGVTVGPAGLAVPVVGVRPRELADTFTQARAGGARRHDAIDIMAPIGRPVVAAAPGRVEKLYFSKGGGGTSVYVRSDDGRWIYYYAHLSAYAPGLHEGQRLLRGAPVGYVGASGNANPDGPHLHFAILRMEPGEKWWQGTPINPYPLLAAKPARG
;
A
#
# COMPACT_ATOMS: atom_id res chain seq x y z
N MET A 1 -70.12 -29.52 -40.82
CA MET A 1 -69.34 -29.61 -39.56
C MET A 1 -67.96 -29.03 -39.86
N VAL A 2 -67.33 -28.28 -38.95
CA VAL A 2 -66.12 -27.44 -39.16
C VAL A 2 -66.42 -25.99 -39.57
N ARG A 3 -66.96 -25.18 -38.64
CA ARG A 3 -66.84 -23.70 -38.68
C ARG A 3 -66.64 -23.03 -37.30
N SER A 4 -66.63 -23.77 -36.19
CA SER A 4 -66.53 -23.18 -34.84
C SER A 4 -65.21 -23.44 -34.09
N LEU A 5 -64.26 -24.23 -34.63
CA LEU A 5 -63.00 -24.52 -33.93
C LEU A 5 -61.87 -23.51 -34.22
N GLY A 6 -61.90 -22.83 -35.36
CA GLY A 6 -60.85 -21.89 -35.77
C GLY A 6 -60.83 -20.58 -34.99
N THR A 7 -62.01 -20.08 -34.59
CA THR A 7 -62.14 -18.77 -33.92
C THR A 7 -61.67 -18.81 -32.47
N ALA A 8 -61.95 -19.89 -31.73
CA ALA A 8 -61.62 -19.98 -30.30
C ALA A 8 -60.10 -20.04 -30.03
N VAL A 9 -59.34 -20.75 -30.87
CA VAL A 9 -57.88 -20.89 -30.73
C VAL A 9 -57.15 -19.59 -31.06
N VAL A 10 -57.61 -18.84 -32.07
CA VAL A 10 -57.02 -17.56 -32.45
C VAL A 10 -57.21 -16.51 -31.34
N THR A 11 -58.37 -16.47 -30.68
CA THR A 11 -58.58 -15.56 -29.54
C THR A 11 -57.72 -15.90 -28.32
N ALA A 12 -57.51 -17.19 -27.99
CA ALA A 12 -56.72 -17.57 -26.81
C ALA A 12 -55.22 -17.26 -26.99
N VAL A 13 -54.68 -17.46 -28.20
CA VAL A 13 -53.27 -17.14 -28.50
C VAL A 13 -53.04 -15.63 -28.50
N LEU A 14 -53.96 -14.84 -29.07
CA LEU A 14 -53.80 -13.39 -29.13
C LEU A 14 -53.94 -12.72 -27.75
N VAL A 15 -54.85 -13.18 -26.89
CA VAL A 15 -54.98 -12.66 -25.51
C VAL A 15 -53.77 -13.04 -24.67
N SER A 16 -53.24 -14.26 -24.83
CA SER A 16 -52.03 -14.70 -24.10
C SER A 16 -50.77 -13.96 -24.55
N ALA A 17 -50.61 -13.76 -25.87
CA ALA A 17 -49.52 -12.97 -26.43
C ALA A 17 -49.61 -11.50 -25.99
N PHE A 18 -50.83 -10.93 -25.92
CA PHE A 18 -51.04 -9.57 -25.44
C PHE A 18 -50.67 -9.42 -23.96
N TRP A 19 -51.03 -10.36 -23.08
CA TRP A 19 -50.66 -10.28 -21.67
C TRP A 19 -49.16 -10.50 -21.41
N ILE A 20 -48.52 -11.43 -22.13
CA ILE A 20 -47.06 -11.64 -22.05
C ILE A 20 -46.32 -10.40 -22.55
N PHE A 21 -46.76 -9.80 -23.66
CA PHE A 21 -46.18 -8.57 -24.20
C PHE A 21 -46.42 -7.38 -23.26
N TRP A 22 -47.63 -7.23 -22.72
CA TRP A 22 -47.97 -6.14 -21.80
C TRP A 22 -47.23 -6.20 -20.46
N HIS A 23 -47.01 -7.40 -19.90
CA HIS A 23 -46.22 -7.58 -18.67
C HIS A 23 -44.71 -7.57 -18.89
N ASN A 24 -44.17 -7.95 -20.06
CA ASN A 24 -42.73 -7.84 -20.33
C ASN A 24 -42.25 -6.41 -20.54
N ILE A 25 -43.11 -5.50 -21.01
CA ILE A 25 -42.70 -4.13 -21.38
C ILE A 25 -42.61 -3.18 -20.17
N ARG A 26 -43.12 -3.56 -18.99
CA ARG A 26 -43.13 -2.67 -17.81
C ARG A 26 -42.01 -2.88 -16.80
N SER A 27 -41.13 -3.86 -17.00
CA SER A 27 -40.10 -4.20 -16.00
C SER A 27 -38.74 -4.55 -16.59
N ALA A 28 -38.32 -3.91 -17.68
CA ALA A 28 -36.91 -3.89 -18.03
C ALA A 28 -36.21 -2.79 -17.21
N PRO A 29 -35.24 -3.11 -16.32
CA PRO A 29 -34.44 -2.07 -15.69
C PRO A 29 -33.72 -1.30 -16.79
N VAL A 30 -33.75 0.03 -16.70
CA VAL A 30 -32.91 0.89 -17.53
C VAL A 30 -31.46 0.56 -17.21
N VAL A 31 -30.83 -0.24 -18.07
CA VAL A 31 -29.38 -0.47 -18.02
C VAL A 31 -28.73 0.76 -18.63
N THR A 32 -28.28 1.68 -17.78
CA THR A 32 -27.33 2.70 -18.20
C THR A 32 -26.05 1.97 -18.60
N LEU A 33 -25.67 2.02 -19.88
CA LEU A 33 -24.34 1.59 -20.30
C LEU A 33 -23.34 2.38 -19.47
N ALA A 34 -22.58 1.70 -18.60
CA ALA A 34 -21.37 2.26 -18.04
C ALA A 34 -20.53 2.76 -19.22
N GLY A 35 -20.10 4.01 -19.14
CA GLY A 35 -19.43 4.72 -20.21
C GLY A 35 -18.30 3.92 -20.86
N GLN A 36 -17.96 4.30 -22.08
CA GLN A 36 -16.90 3.68 -22.87
C GLN A 36 -15.68 3.37 -22.00
N LYS A 37 -15.18 2.13 -22.05
CA LYS A 37 -13.87 1.78 -21.47
C LYS A 37 -12.81 2.60 -22.21
N GLU A 38 -12.42 3.71 -21.61
CA GLU A 38 -11.28 4.48 -22.07
C GLU A 38 -10.02 3.67 -21.79
N LEU A 39 -9.23 3.42 -22.84
CA LEU A 39 -7.89 2.87 -22.69
C LEU A 39 -7.05 3.93 -21.99
N VAL A 40 -6.80 3.73 -20.70
CA VAL A 40 -5.91 4.59 -19.93
C VAL A 40 -4.49 4.42 -20.49
N ASP A 41 -4.00 5.47 -21.14
CA ASP A 41 -2.59 5.61 -21.49
C ASP A 41 -1.75 5.63 -20.20
N PRO A 42 -0.90 4.63 -19.93
CA PRO A 42 -0.09 4.59 -18.72
C PRO A 42 0.97 5.71 -18.66
N ALA A 43 1.15 6.51 -19.73
CA ALA A 43 2.03 7.67 -19.72
C ALA A 43 1.45 8.91 -19.02
N GLY A 44 0.15 8.89 -18.67
CA GLY A 44 -0.56 10.00 -18.03
C GLY A 44 -0.86 9.83 -16.54
N ALA A 45 -0.18 8.90 -15.84
CA ALA A 45 -0.35 8.78 -14.40
C ALA A 45 -0.09 10.15 -13.74
N PRO A 46 -1.02 10.70 -12.94
CA PRO A 46 -0.76 11.95 -12.25
C PRO A 46 0.53 11.75 -11.45
N PRO A 47 1.43 12.74 -11.39
CA PRO A 47 2.57 12.66 -10.49
C PRO A 47 1.96 12.35 -9.13
N VAL A 48 2.29 11.17 -8.57
CA VAL A 48 1.80 10.76 -7.26
C VAL A 48 2.19 11.89 -6.33
N ALA A 49 1.20 12.73 -6.03
CA ALA A 49 1.40 13.94 -5.25
C ALA A 49 2.07 13.45 -3.99
N VAL A 50 3.24 14.02 -3.67
CA VAL A 50 3.88 13.82 -2.38
C VAL A 50 2.76 13.98 -1.36
N ALA A 51 2.40 12.90 -0.66
CA ALA A 51 1.20 12.90 0.15
C ALA A 51 1.22 14.13 1.07
N GLU A 52 0.12 14.88 1.13
CA GLU A 52 0.01 16.01 2.05
C GLU A 52 0.39 15.52 3.46
N GLY A 53 1.32 16.22 4.11
CA GLY A 53 1.82 15.84 5.44
C GLY A 53 3.06 14.95 5.49
N VAL A 54 3.78 14.77 4.37
CA VAL A 54 5.14 14.18 4.37
C VAL A 54 6.18 15.22 4.78
N THR A 55 6.92 14.95 5.86
CA THR A 55 8.04 15.80 6.29
C THR A 55 9.36 15.24 5.77
N VAL A 56 10.27 16.09 5.30
CA VAL A 56 11.60 15.69 4.82
C VAL A 56 12.65 16.01 5.88
N GLY A 57 13.45 15.01 6.24
CA GLY A 57 14.59 15.10 7.15
C GLY A 57 15.84 15.71 6.50
N PRO A 58 16.91 15.93 7.28
CA PRO A 58 18.11 16.65 6.83
C PRO A 58 18.84 15.99 5.66
N ALA A 59 18.75 14.66 5.52
CA ALA A 59 19.38 13.93 4.42
C ALA A 59 18.51 13.89 3.15
N GLY A 60 17.40 14.63 3.10
CA GLY A 60 16.46 14.61 1.98
C GLY A 60 15.53 13.39 1.97
N LEU A 61 15.55 12.58 3.03
CA LEU A 61 14.64 11.45 3.23
C LEU A 61 13.31 11.93 3.80
N ALA A 62 12.20 11.43 3.28
CA ALA A 62 10.90 11.59 3.91
C ALA A 62 10.82 10.77 5.20
N VAL A 63 10.22 11.34 6.25
CA VAL A 63 9.77 10.57 7.40
C VAL A 63 8.69 9.61 6.90
N PRO A 64 8.88 8.28 7.01
CA PRO A 64 8.08 7.31 6.27
C PRO A 64 6.69 7.06 6.88
N VAL A 65 6.23 7.89 7.80
CA VAL A 65 4.88 7.84 8.38
C VAL A 65 4.24 9.22 8.26
N VAL A 66 3.10 9.30 7.57
CA VAL A 66 2.41 10.57 7.31
C VAL A 66 1.98 11.23 8.63
N GLY A 67 2.28 12.52 8.77
CA GLY A 67 1.95 13.32 9.95
C GLY A 67 2.89 13.17 11.14
N VAL A 68 3.92 12.31 11.07
CA VAL A 68 4.99 12.25 12.09
C VAL A 68 6.11 13.20 11.69
N ARG A 69 6.54 14.07 12.62
CA ARG A 69 7.63 15.03 12.38
C ARG A 69 8.97 14.48 12.86
N PRO A 70 10.09 14.94 12.27
CA PRO A 70 11.46 14.64 12.72
C PRO A 70 11.67 14.71 14.24
N ARG A 71 11.12 15.74 14.89
CA ARG A 71 11.23 15.96 16.35
C ARG A 71 10.48 14.96 17.24
N GLU A 72 9.58 14.16 16.65
CA GLU A 72 8.78 13.14 17.34
C GLU A 72 9.44 11.76 17.24
N LEU A 73 10.53 11.64 16.48
CA LEU A 73 11.28 10.41 16.35
C LEU A 73 12.13 10.19 17.61
N ALA A 74 12.32 8.92 17.96
CA ALA A 74 13.26 8.49 18.99
C ALA A 74 14.38 7.68 18.36
N ASP A 75 15.62 7.90 18.80
CA ASP A 75 16.75 7.07 18.38
C ASP A 75 16.67 5.71 19.10
N THR A 76 16.09 4.74 18.40
CA THR A 76 15.90 3.38 18.90
C THR A 76 16.86 2.38 18.25
N PHE A 77 17.84 2.85 17.47
CA PHE A 77 18.73 2.01 16.66
C PHE A 77 19.57 1.03 17.47
N THR A 78 20.11 1.49 18.59
CA THR A 78 20.97 0.68 19.46
C THR A 78 20.22 -0.05 20.55
N GLN A 79 18.88 0.07 20.63
CA GLN A 79 18.11 -0.55 21.69
C GLN A 79 18.29 -2.07 21.72
N ALA A 80 18.48 -2.59 22.92
CA ALA A 80 18.52 -4.03 23.16
C ALA A 80 17.16 -4.66 22.84
N ARG A 81 17.18 -5.80 22.17
CA ARG A 81 16.00 -6.64 21.90
C ARG A 81 16.30 -8.07 22.30
N ALA A 82 15.25 -8.88 22.46
CA ALA A 82 15.35 -10.27 22.93
C ALA A 82 16.20 -10.39 24.22
N GLY A 83 15.89 -9.55 25.22
CA GLY A 83 16.59 -9.57 26.52
C GLY A 83 18.07 -9.15 26.48
N GLY A 84 18.52 -8.45 25.42
CA GLY A 84 19.92 -8.02 25.27
C GLY A 84 20.72 -8.84 24.27
N ALA A 85 20.15 -9.92 23.73
CA ALA A 85 20.85 -10.80 22.78
C ALA A 85 21.04 -10.20 21.38
N ARG A 86 20.24 -9.18 21.01
CA ARG A 86 20.38 -8.52 19.70
C ARG A 86 20.23 -7.00 19.81
N ARG A 87 20.86 -6.28 18.89
CA ARG A 87 20.60 -4.87 18.62
C ARG A 87 19.32 -4.71 17.80
N HIS A 88 18.70 -3.53 17.86
CA HIS A 88 17.49 -3.26 17.11
C HIS A 88 17.73 -3.11 15.60
N ASP A 89 18.79 -2.39 15.20
CA ASP A 89 19.22 -2.18 13.80
C ASP A 89 18.23 -1.44 12.90
N ALA A 90 17.30 -0.72 13.51
CA ALA A 90 16.25 0.06 12.86
C ALA A 90 15.76 1.16 13.82
N ILE A 91 14.82 1.99 13.37
CA ILE A 91 14.00 2.78 14.28
C ILE A 91 12.55 2.32 14.27
N ASP A 92 11.90 2.39 15.43
CA ASP A 92 10.46 2.21 15.57
C ASP A 92 9.78 3.58 15.59
N ILE A 93 8.91 3.83 14.61
CA ILE A 93 8.15 5.06 14.46
C ILE A 93 6.72 4.79 14.93
N MET A 94 6.40 5.24 16.13
CA MET A 94 5.10 5.01 16.77
C MET A 94 3.98 5.73 16.03
N ALA A 95 2.92 5.01 15.68
CA ALA A 95 1.72 5.56 15.06
C ALA A 95 0.56 4.56 15.17
N PRO A 96 -0.71 5.01 15.18
CA PRO A 96 -1.85 4.11 15.22
C PRO A 96 -1.91 3.23 13.97
N ILE A 97 -2.46 2.02 14.12
CA ILE A 97 -2.73 1.10 13.00
C ILE A 97 -3.54 1.84 11.92
N GLY A 98 -3.20 1.60 10.66
CA GLY A 98 -3.86 2.23 9.52
C GLY A 98 -3.27 3.58 9.13
N ARG A 99 -2.32 4.14 9.90
CA ARG A 99 -1.63 5.37 9.49
C ARG A 99 -0.86 5.14 8.17
N PRO A 100 -0.96 6.02 7.16
CA PRO A 100 -0.26 5.82 5.90
C PRO A 100 1.27 5.82 6.07
N VAL A 101 1.90 4.84 5.41
CA VAL A 101 3.35 4.69 5.28
C VAL A 101 3.74 5.03 3.85
N VAL A 102 4.79 5.84 3.71
CA VAL A 102 5.27 6.33 2.41
C VAL A 102 6.75 6.04 2.21
N ALA A 103 7.19 6.03 0.95
CA ALA A 103 8.57 5.79 0.59
C ALA A 103 9.47 6.94 1.09
N ALA A 104 10.48 6.61 1.90
CA ALA A 104 11.45 7.56 2.43
C ALA A 104 12.32 8.20 1.32
N ALA A 105 12.61 7.46 0.25
CA ALA A 105 13.37 7.92 -0.91
C ALA A 105 12.88 7.25 -2.20
N PRO A 106 13.28 7.74 -3.38
CA PRO A 106 13.01 7.07 -4.64
C PRO A 106 13.70 5.70 -4.73
N GLY A 107 13.08 4.75 -5.39
CA GLY A 107 13.64 3.43 -5.60
C GLY A 107 12.66 2.46 -6.24
N ARG A 108 13.02 1.18 -6.27
CA ARG A 108 12.19 0.09 -6.79
C ARG A 108 11.78 -0.85 -5.68
N VAL A 109 10.51 -1.27 -5.65
CA VAL A 109 10.03 -2.34 -4.77
C VAL A 109 10.77 -3.61 -5.17
N GLU A 110 11.72 -4.01 -4.35
CA GLU A 110 12.58 -5.16 -4.58
C GLU A 110 11.91 -6.44 -4.10
N LYS A 111 11.21 -6.35 -2.96
CA LYS A 111 10.51 -7.49 -2.37
C LYS A 111 9.30 -7.08 -1.54
N LEU A 112 8.19 -7.78 -1.76
CA LEU A 112 7.07 -7.86 -0.82
C LEU A 112 7.22 -9.19 -0.07
N TYR A 113 7.25 -9.13 1.25
CA TYR A 113 7.57 -10.30 2.06
C TYR A 113 6.70 -10.39 3.31
N PHE A 114 6.44 -11.62 3.76
CA PHE A 114 5.77 -11.90 5.02
C PHE A 114 6.62 -12.83 5.89
N SER A 115 6.86 -12.43 7.14
CA SER A 115 7.53 -13.25 8.15
C SER A 115 6.77 -13.27 9.47
N LYS A 116 6.25 -14.45 9.86
CA LYS A 116 5.43 -14.61 11.07
C LYS A 116 6.18 -14.25 12.37
N GLY A 117 7.45 -14.63 12.48
CA GLY A 117 8.26 -14.40 13.70
C GLY A 117 9.18 -13.17 13.64
N GLY A 118 9.18 -12.45 12.53
CA GLY A 118 10.02 -11.29 12.29
C GLY A 118 9.20 -10.07 11.93
N GLY A 119 9.49 -9.48 10.78
CA GLY A 119 8.89 -8.22 10.33
C GLY A 119 7.40 -8.24 9.99
N GLY A 120 6.73 -9.38 10.01
CA GLY A 120 5.34 -9.46 9.55
C GLY A 120 5.23 -9.13 8.07
N THR A 121 4.22 -8.34 7.72
CA THR A 121 4.06 -7.78 6.38
C THR A 121 5.08 -6.67 6.16
N SER A 122 5.98 -6.89 5.20
CA SER A 122 7.10 -5.98 4.95
C SER A 122 7.31 -5.66 3.48
N VAL A 123 7.97 -4.53 3.24
CA VAL A 123 8.40 -4.03 1.92
C VAL A 123 9.88 -3.71 1.98
N TYR A 124 10.62 -4.16 0.97
CA TYR A 124 12.00 -3.78 0.70
C TYR A 124 12.03 -2.93 -0.56
N VAL A 125 12.58 -1.72 -0.46
CA VAL A 125 12.73 -0.79 -1.60
C VAL A 125 14.21 -0.56 -1.84
N ARG A 126 14.72 -0.99 -3.00
CA ARG A 126 16.11 -0.73 -3.41
C ARG A 126 16.20 0.65 -4.02
N SER A 127 17.16 1.47 -3.59
CA SER A 127 17.42 2.77 -4.21
C SER A 127 17.76 2.62 -5.69
N ASP A 128 17.48 3.65 -6.49
CA ASP A 128 17.73 3.63 -7.94
C ASP A 128 19.23 3.38 -8.27
N ASP A 129 20.14 3.78 -7.38
CA ASP A 129 21.59 3.55 -7.49
C ASP A 129 22.07 2.21 -6.90
N GLY A 130 21.16 1.40 -6.35
CA GLY A 130 21.44 0.09 -5.77
C GLY A 130 22.17 0.09 -4.43
N ARG A 131 22.58 1.25 -3.90
CA ARG A 131 23.41 1.38 -2.69
C ARG A 131 22.64 1.21 -1.38
N TRP A 132 21.31 1.31 -1.44
CA TRP A 132 20.46 1.27 -0.25
C TRP A 132 19.28 0.33 -0.42
N ILE A 133 18.90 -0.31 0.68
CA ILE A 133 17.60 -0.92 0.87
C ILE A 133 16.89 -0.18 2.00
N TYR A 134 15.71 0.36 1.69
CA TYR A 134 14.77 0.88 2.67
C TYR A 134 13.79 -0.22 3.04
N TYR A 135 13.76 -0.57 4.31
CA TYR A 135 12.95 -1.67 4.83
C TYR A 135 11.82 -1.12 5.70
N TYR A 136 10.59 -1.52 5.37
CA TYR A 136 9.36 -1.14 6.05
C TYR A 136 8.70 -2.41 6.58
N ALA A 137 8.52 -2.53 7.88
CA ALA A 137 7.96 -3.73 8.51
C ALA A 137 6.78 -3.44 9.44
N HIS A 138 6.16 -4.52 9.89
CA HIS A 138 4.98 -4.54 10.78
C HIS A 138 3.73 -3.92 10.17
N LEU A 139 3.67 -3.81 8.84
CA LEU A 139 2.55 -3.21 8.15
C LEU A 139 1.25 -3.99 8.43
N SER A 140 0.11 -3.30 8.46
CA SER A 140 -1.19 -3.96 8.48
C SER A 140 -1.60 -4.42 7.07
N ALA A 141 -1.25 -3.64 6.05
CA ALA A 141 -1.51 -3.91 4.65
C ALA A 141 -0.53 -3.13 3.74
N TYR A 142 -0.35 -3.62 2.51
CA TYR A 142 0.30 -2.87 1.44
C TYR A 142 -0.63 -1.78 0.89
N ALA A 143 -0.02 -0.75 0.29
CA ALA A 143 -0.79 0.24 -0.45
C ALA A 143 -1.47 -0.41 -1.67
N PRO A 144 -2.69 0.02 -2.07
CA PRO A 144 -3.35 -0.49 -3.26
C PRO A 144 -2.47 -0.37 -4.50
N GLY A 145 -2.35 -1.47 -5.25
CA GLY A 145 -1.54 -1.53 -6.48
C GLY A 145 -0.03 -1.67 -6.26
N LEU A 146 0.46 -1.74 -5.01
CA LEU A 146 1.87 -1.99 -4.74
C LEU A 146 2.28 -3.39 -5.24
N HIS A 147 3.32 -3.46 -6.06
CA HIS A 147 3.85 -4.73 -6.58
C HIS A 147 5.38 -4.72 -6.71
N GLU A 148 5.99 -5.91 -6.69
CA GLU A 148 7.43 -6.07 -6.92
C GLU A 148 7.81 -5.54 -8.32
N GLY A 149 8.95 -4.87 -8.41
CA GLY A 149 9.42 -4.20 -9.62
C GLY A 149 8.88 -2.77 -9.81
N GLN A 150 7.85 -2.36 -9.07
CA GLN A 150 7.30 -1.01 -9.15
C GLN A 150 8.33 0.05 -8.73
N ARG A 151 8.46 1.12 -9.51
CA ARG A 151 9.25 2.29 -9.12
C ARG A 151 8.41 3.21 -8.24
N LEU A 152 8.99 3.63 -7.12
CA LEU A 152 8.42 4.56 -6.16
C LEU A 152 9.21 5.87 -6.18
N LEU A 153 8.48 6.98 -6.09
CA LEU A 153 9.05 8.29 -5.78
C LEU A 153 9.04 8.49 -4.27
N ARG A 154 9.86 9.42 -3.77
CA ARG A 154 9.78 9.84 -2.36
C ARG A 154 8.37 10.32 -2.05
N GLY A 155 7.79 9.86 -0.94
CA GLY A 155 6.42 10.17 -0.54
C GLY A 155 5.35 9.29 -1.21
N ALA A 156 5.71 8.39 -2.13
CA ALA A 156 4.76 7.47 -2.73
C ALA A 156 4.21 6.48 -1.67
N PRO A 157 2.92 6.09 -1.75
CA PRO A 157 2.33 5.13 -0.81
C PRO A 157 3.04 3.78 -0.83
N VAL A 158 3.34 3.24 0.35
CA VAL A 158 3.93 1.90 0.55
C VAL A 158 2.95 0.99 1.29
N GLY A 159 2.21 1.52 2.26
CA GLY A 159 1.24 0.72 3.01
C GLY A 159 0.72 1.46 4.22
N TYR A 160 0.43 0.70 5.26
CA TYR A 160 -0.19 1.23 6.47
C TYR A 160 0.47 0.63 7.71
N VAL A 161 0.67 1.48 8.72
CA VAL A 161 1.21 1.07 10.03
C VAL A 161 0.34 -0.05 10.60
N GLY A 162 0.98 -1.02 11.24
CA GLY A 162 0.30 -2.16 11.85
C GLY A 162 1.02 -2.70 13.08
N ALA A 163 0.77 -3.98 13.36
CA ALA A 163 1.41 -4.76 14.41
C ALA A 163 1.59 -6.22 13.97
N SER A 164 1.88 -6.44 12.68
CA SER A 164 2.08 -7.80 12.14
C SER A 164 3.46 -8.37 12.49
N GLY A 165 3.61 -9.68 12.42
CA GLY A 165 4.87 -10.35 12.76
C GLY A 165 5.07 -10.41 14.27
N ASN A 166 6.22 -9.95 14.77
CA ASN A 166 6.54 -9.93 16.19
C ASN A 166 6.33 -8.57 16.88
N ALA A 167 5.70 -7.60 16.20
CA ALA A 167 5.33 -6.32 16.82
C ALA A 167 4.26 -6.51 17.91
N ASN A 168 4.35 -5.72 18.97
CA ASN A 168 3.34 -5.71 20.04
C ASN A 168 2.06 -5.02 19.55
N PRO A 169 0.88 -5.68 19.58
CA PRO A 169 -0.40 -5.07 19.24
C PRO A 169 -0.75 -3.82 20.06
N ASP A 170 -0.29 -3.72 21.31
CA ASP A 170 -0.52 -2.56 22.19
C ASP A 170 0.40 -1.36 21.87
N GLY A 171 1.42 -1.59 21.03
CA GLY A 171 2.37 -0.58 20.60
C GLY A 171 2.58 -0.60 19.09
N PRO A 172 1.54 -0.28 18.29
CA PRO A 172 1.66 -0.28 16.83
C PRO A 172 2.68 0.77 16.37
N HIS A 173 3.48 0.38 15.38
CA HIS A 173 4.57 1.19 14.86
C HIS A 173 4.98 0.73 13.47
N LEU A 174 5.70 1.61 12.77
CA LEU A 174 6.51 1.22 11.62
C LEU A 174 7.92 0.92 12.11
N HIS A 175 8.40 -0.30 11.88
CA HIS A 175 9.82 -0.61 11.98
C HIS A 175 10.50 -0.24 10.66
N PHE A 176 11.39 0.74 10.71
CA PHE A 176 12.06 1.30 9.54
C PHE A 176 13.58 1.14 9.64
N ALA A 177 14.17 0.45 8.67
CA ALA A 177 15.62 0.28 8.57
C ALA A 177 16.16 0.78 7.24
N ILE A 178 17.44 1.18 7.26
CA ILE A 178 18.22 1.50 6.08
C ILE A 178 19.41 0.57 6.06
N LEU A 179 19.54 -0.23 5.00
CA LEU A 179 20.65 -1.14 4.80
C LEU A 179 21.56 -0.57 3.71
N ARG A 180 22.86 -0.44 4.00
CA ARG A 180 23.89 -0.19 2.98
C ARG A 180 24.15 -1.49 2.23
N MET A 181 24.14 -1.42 0.91
CA MET A 181 24.33 -2.55 0.02
C MET A 181 25.68 -2.48 -0.69
N GLU A 182 26.35 -3.61 -0.79
CA GLU A 182 27.47 -3.82 -1.71
C GLU A 182 26.96 -4.37 -3.06
N PRO A 183 27.72 -4.17 -4.16
CA PRO A 183 27.33 -4.68 -5.47
C PRO A 183 27.07 -6.20 -5.46
N GLY A 184 25.92 -6.61 -6.00
CA GLY A 184 25.50 -8.01 -6.10
C GLY A 184 24.82 -8.58 -4.85
N GLU A 185 24.73 -7.82 -3.76
CA GLU A 185 24.02 -8.27 -2.56
C GLU A 185 22.51 -8.35 -2.78
N LYS A 186 21.94 -9.46 -2.30
CA LYS A 186 20.50 -9.66 -2.24
C LYS A 186 19.89 -8.76 -1.16
N TRP A 187 18.61 -8.47 -1.28
CA TRP A 187 17.89 -7.48 -0.47
C TRP A 187 17.93 -7.70 1.05
N TRP A 188 18.30 -8.90 1.51
CA TRP A 188 18.41 -9.26 2.92
C TRP A 188 19.84 -9.27 3.47
N GLN A 189 20.85 -8.95 2.66
CA GLN A 189 22.27 -9.10 3.02
C GLN A 189 22.93 -7.78 3.46
N GLY A 190 22.26 -6.65 3.27
CA GLY A 190 22.85 -5.33 3.52
C GLY A 190 23.18 -5.06 4.99
N THR A 191 24.11 -4.14 5.20
CA THR A 191 24.55 -3.72 6.53
C THR A 191 23.65 -2.60 7.07
N PRO A 192 22.98 -2.77 8.24
CA PRO A 192 22.14 -1.72 8.81
C PRO A 192 22.94 -0.47 9.21
N ILE A 193 22.39 0.71 8.90
CA ILE A 193 22.89 2.00 9.37
C ILE A 193 21.79 2.74 10.14
N ASN A 194 22.17 3.63 11.07
CA ASN A 194 21.19 4.35 11.88
C ASN A 194 20.35 5.32 11.03
N PRO A 195 19.02 5.10 10.88
CA PRO A 195 18.16 6.01 10.13
C PRO A 195 17.86 7.33 10.87
N TYR A 196 17.92 7.32 12.21
CA TYR A 196 17.55 8.46 13.04
C TYR A 196 18.25 9.78 12.64
N PRO A 197 19.60 9.87 12.55
CA PRO A 197 20.26 11.12 12.18
C PRO A 197 19.92 11.60 10.77
N LEU A 198 19.53 10.69 9.87
CA LEU A 198 19.15 11.01 8.49
C LEU A 198 17.72 11.58 8.39
N LEU A 199 16.86 11.23 9.36
CA LEU A 199 15.46 11.66 9.44
C LEU A 199 15.24 12.84 10.38
N ALA A 200 15.89 12.84 11.55
CA ALA A 200 15.58 13.74 12.66
C ALA A 200 16.49 14.99 12.75
N ALA A 201 17.66 14.97 12.09
CA ALA A 201 18.82 15.80 12.44
C ALA A 201 19.21 15.62 13.92
N LYS A 202 20.51 15.71 14.24
CA LYS A 202 20.89 15.86 15.64
C LYS A 202 20.36 17.23 16.09
N PRO A 203 19.66 17.38 17.23
CA PRO A 203 19.51 18.71 17.80
C PRO A 203 20.92 19.29 17.90
N ALA A 204 21.16 20.44 17.29
CA ALA A 204 22.36 21.21 17.59
C ALA A 204 22.36 21.35 19.11
N ARG A 205 23.41 20.84 19.76
CA ARG A 205 23.61 21.09 21.18
C ARG A 205 23.82 22.60 21.29
N GLY A 206 22.78 23.32 21.71
CA GLY A 206 22.88 24.69 22.20
C GLY A 206 23.51 24.70 23.58
#